data_AF-A0A0B2QS03-F1
#
_entry.id   AF-A0A0B2QS03-F1
#
_cell.length_a   1.000
_cell.length_b   1.000
_cell.length_c   1.000
_cell.angle_alpha   90.00
_cell.angle_beta   90.00
_cell.angle_gamma   90.00
#
_symmetry.space_group_name_H-M   'P 1'
#
loop_
_entity.id
_entity.type
_entity.pdbx_description
1 polymer ?
#
loop_
_entity_poly.entity_id
_entity_poly.type
_entity_poly.pdbx_seq_one_letter_code
_entity_poly.pdbx_strand_id
1 'polypeptide(L)'
;MAANKKKHVLVEKPVALEVAELDRILEAVESNGVQFMDCSMWLHHPRTAHIQDLLFSVPLSANNSIGPVRFAGIRDCGSKPSTKWLEISGKTQLVVDAVNKSLELGCKSVCL
;
A
#
# COMPACT_ATOMS: atom_id res chain seq x y z
N MET A 1 16.72 15.56 1.43
CA MET A 1 15.61 14.57 1.42
C MET A 1 15.16 14.26 2.86
N ALA A 2 13.91 13.82 3.07
CA ALA A 2 13.40 13.49 4.41
C ALA A 2 14.17 12.33 5.08
N ALA A 3 14.62 11.35 4.29
CA ALA A 3 15.44 10.23 4.74
C ALA A 3 16.74 10.67 5.45
N ASN A 4 17.44 11.69 4.93
CA ASN A 4 18.67 12.22 5.53
C ASN A 4 18.46 12.82 6.94
N LYS A 5 17.21 13.11 7.30
CA LYS A 5 16.81 13.56 8.64
C LYS A 5 16.28 12.41 9.50
N LYS A 6 16.59 11.16 9.15
CA LYS A 6 16.11 9.93 9.81
C LYS A 6 14.58 9.83 9.91
N LYS A 7 13.87 10.34 8.89
CA LYS A 7 12.41 10.20 8.78
C LYS A 7 12.06 9.17 7.72
N HIS A 8 11.03 8.37 8.00
CA HIS A 8 10.41 7.51 6.98
C HIS A 8 9.80 8.35 5.86
N VAL A 9 9.81 7.79 4.64
CA VAL A 9 9.40 8.48 3.42
C VAL A 9 8.10 7.85 2.94
N LEU A 10 7.04 8.65 2.88
CA LEU A 10 5.73 8.28 2.35
C LEU A 10 5.47 9.17 1.12
N VAL A 11 5.20 8.59 -0.05
CA VAL A 11 5.07 9.32 -1.32
C VAL A 11 3.76 8.96 -2.02
N GLU A 12 3.01 9.99 -2.42
CA GLU A 12 1.83 9.86 -3.28
C GLU A 12 2.22 9.50 -4.72
N LYS A 13 1.33 8.87 -5.46
CA LYS A 13 1.62 8.48 -6.86
C LYS A 13 1.44 9.67 -7.82
N PRO A 14 2.26 9.79 -8.88
CA PRO A 14 3.41 8.94 -9.22
C PRO A 14 4.62 9.23 -8.32
N VAL A 15 5.33 8.17 -7.90
CA VAL A 15 6.39 8.22 -6.89
C VAL A 15 7.58 9.10 -7.31
N ALA A 16 7.93 9.07 -8.60
CA ALA A 16 8.97 9.88 -9.20
C ALA A 16 8.61 10.09 -10.67
N LEU A 17 9.17 11.15 -11.29
CA LEU A 17 8.96 11.40 -12.71
C LEU A 17 9.84 10.51 -13.58
N GLU A 18 11.00 10.10 -13.05
CA GLU A 18 12.02 9.31 -13.74
C GLU A 18 12.52 8.17 -12.84
N VAL A 19 12.92 7.04 -13.44
CA VAL A 19 13.43 5.87 -12.69
C VAL A 19 14.68 6.23 -11.89
N ALA A 20 15.58 7.03 -12.47
CA ALA A 20 16.80 7.47 -11.80
C ALA A 20 16.54 8.34 -10.55
N GLU A 21 15.39 9.02 -10.48
CA GLU A 21 14.99 9.77 -9.28
C GLU A 21 14.48 8.82 -8.19
N LEU A 22 13.72 7.79 -8.56
CA LEU A 22 13.31 6.73 -7.63
C LEU A 22 14.52 6.02 -7.03
N ASP A 23 15.52 5.65 -7.84
CA ASP A 23 16.73 4.97 -7.36
C ASP A 23 17.46 5.79 -6.28
N ARG A 24 17.57 7.12 -6.49
CA ARG A 24 18.18 8.03 -5.51
C ARG A 24 17.39 8.11 -4.21
N ILE A 25 16.06 8.05 -4.28
CA ILE A 25 15.20 8.05 -3.10
C ILE A 25 15.41 6.75 -2.31
N LEU A 26 15.41 5.60 -2.99
CA LEU A 26 15.59 4.29 -2.38
C LEU A 26 16.98 4.15 -1.73
N GLU A 27 18.04 4.56 -2.43
CA GLU A 27 19.41 4.56 -1.90
C GLU A 27 19.53 5.44 -0.63
N ALA A 28 18.93 6.64 -0.65
CA ALA A 28 18.92 7.52 0.50
C ALA A 28 18.14 6.93 1.69
N VAL A 29 17.07 6.18 1.43
CA VAL A 29 16.27 5.49 2.45
C VAL A 29 17.06 4.34 3.08
N GLU A 30 17.66 3.48 2.26
CA GLU A 30 18.42 2.30 2.68
C GLU A 30 19.66 2.70 3.48
N SER A 31 20.47 3.61 2.95
CA SER A 31 21.68 4.12 3.63
C SER A 31 21.37 4.78 4.99
N ASN A 32 20.14 5.26 5.18
CA ASN A 32 19.72 5.88 6.44
C ASN A 32 18.98 4.93 7.39
N GLY A 33 18.69 3.70 6.98
CA GLY A 33 17.94 2.72 7.78
C GLY A 33 16.49 3.13 8.04
N VAL A 34 15.90 3.93 7.14
CA VAL A 34 14.49 4.35 7.22
C VAL A 34 13.64 3.54 6.23
N GLN A 35 12.32 3.60 6.34
CA GLN A 35 11.39 2.91 5.44
C GLN A 35 10.86 3.85 4.36
N PHE A 36 10.66 3.30 3.16
CA PHE A 36 9.97 3.91 2.04
C PHE A 36 8.58 3.27 1.88
N MET A 37 7.55 4.07 1.63
CA MET A 37 6.16 3.65 1.47
C MET A 37 5.53 4.41 0.30
N ASP A 38 4.91 3.71 -0.65
CA ASP A 38 4.33 4.27 -1.89
C ASP A 38 2.84 4.65 -1.76
N CYS A 39 2.37 4.88 -0.53
CA CYS A 39 0.96 5.10 -0.20
C CYS A 39 -0.01 4.00 -0.69
N SER A 40 0.47 2.80 -1.04
CA SER A 40 -0.44 1.70 -1.42
C SER A 40 -1.23 1.22 -0.21
N MET A 41 -2.47 1.71 -0.11
CA MET A 41 -3.42 1.31 0.91
C MET A 41 -4.05 -0.04 0.56
N TRP A 42 -3.91 -1.00 1.46
CA TRP A 42 -4.62 -2.27 1.39
C TRP A 42 -5.84 -2.22 2.27
N LEU A 43 -6.99 -2.60 1.72
CA LEU A 43 -8.19 -2.78 2.51
C LEU A 43 -8.02 -3.97 3.47
N HIS A 44 -8.57 -3.85 4.68
CA HIS A 44 -8.73 -4.98 5.59
C HIS A 44 -9.83 -5.92 5.07
N HIS A 45 -9.48 -6.79 4.14
CA HIS A 45 -10.35 -7.81 3.56
C HIS A 45 -9.70 -9.20 3.73
N PRO A 46 -10.47 -10.30 3.91
CA PRO A 46 -9.91 -11.65 3.98
C PRO A 46 -8.99 -12.02 2.80
N ARG A 47 -9.25 -11.42 1.63
CA ARG A 47 -8.38 -11.52 0.44
C ARG A 47 -6.94 -11.05 0.71
N THR A 48 -6.73 -10.08 1.59
CA THR A 48 -5.39 -9.56 1.94
C THR A 48 -4.54 -10.63 2.61
N ALA A 49 -5.13 -11.50 3.43
CA ALA A 49 -4.42 -12.65 4.00
C ALA A 49 -3.96 -13.63 2.90
N HIS A 50 -4.83 -13.94 1.95
CA HIS A 50 -4.47 -14.80 0.83
C HIS A 50 -3.36 -14.20 -0.05
N ILE A 51 -3.38 -12.88 -0.25
CA ILE A 51 -2.33 -12.17 -1.01
C ILE A 51 -1.02 -12.18 -0.24
N GLN A 52 -1.05 -12.01 1.09
CA GLN A 52 0.15 -12.17 1.93
C GLN A 52 0.73 -13.57 1.78
N ASP A 53 -0.11 -14.60 1.90
CA ASP A 53 0.33 -15.99 1.74
C ASP A 53 0.99 -16.22 0.38
N LEU A 54 0.40 -15.72 -0.71
CA LEU A 54 0.98 -15.82 -2.06
C LEU A 54 2.30 -15.06 -2.19
N LEU A 55 2.39 -13.84 -1.66
CA LEU A 55 3.61 -13.02 -1.77
C LEU A 55 4.77 -13.57 -0.93
N PHE A 56 4.48 -14.20 0.22
CA PHE A 56 5.51 -14.78 1.10
C PHE A 56 5.82 -16.25 0.81
N SER A 57 4.98 -16.96 0.03
CA SER A 57 5.21 -18.36 -0.35
C SER A 57 6.00 -18.53 -1.65
N VAL A 58 6.09 -17.50 -2.50
CA VAL A 58 6.86 -17.58 -3.74
C VAL A 58 8.36 -17.39 -3.44
N PRO A 59 9.23 -18.35 -3.80
CA PRO A 59 10.67 -18.18 -3.66
C PRO A 59 11.16 -17.04 -4.55
N LEU A 60 12.01 -16.16 -4.00
CA LEU A 60 12.63 -14.97 -4.61
C LEU A 60 13.42 -15.20 -5.92
N SER A 61 13.36 -16.39 -6.52
CA SER A 61 14.14 -16.82 -7.68
C SER A 61 13.36 -16.88 -8.99
N ALA A 62 12.04 -16.64 -8.99
CA ALA A 62 11.29 -16.49 -10.23
C ALA A 62 11.45 -15.05 -10.74
N ASN A 63 11.92 -14.91 -11.98
CA ASN A 63 12.19 -13.72 -12.78
C ASN A 63 11.05 -12.68 -12.93
N ASN A 64 10.04 -12.71 -12.07
CA ASN A 64 8.93 -11.77 -12.00
C ASN A 64 8.51 -11.45 -10.55
N SER A 65 9.38 -11.73 -9.56
CA SER A 65 9.09 -11.54 -8.14
C SER A 65 9.09 -10.07 -7.75
N ILE A 66 7.96 -9.61 -7.20
CA ILE A 66 7.91 -8.38 -6.40
C ILE A 66 9.01 -8.50 -5.33
N GLY A 67 9.82 -7.45 -5.15
CA GLY A 67 10.88 -7.43 -4.15
C GLY A 67 10.36 -7.66 -2.72
N PRO A 68 11.22 -7.67 -1.69
CA PRO A 68 10.82 -7.95 -0.32
C PRO A 68 9.71 -7.00 0.17
N VAL A 69 8.48 -7.51 0.28
CA VAL A 69 7.31 -6.77 0.77
C VAL A 69 7.21 -6.94 2.28
N ARG A 70 7.10 -5.83 3.03
CA ARG A 70 6.73 -5.86 4.45
C ARG A 70 5.34 -5.25 4.63
N PHE A 71 4.44 -6.01 5.25
CA PHE A 71 3.16 -5.46 5.68
C PHE A 71 3.35 -4.86 7.08
N ALA A 72 3.29 -3.53 7.18
CA ALA A 72 3.30 -2.82 8.45
C ALA A 72 1.86 -2.44 8.82
N GLY A 73 1.37 -2.94 9.95
CA GLY A 73 0.05 -2.57 10.48
C GLY A 73 0.12 -1.35 11.41
N ILE A 74 -0.96 -0.58 11.50
CA ILE A 74 -1.11 0.49 12.51
C ILE A 74 -1.01 -0.06 13.95
N ARG A 75 -1.24 -1.37 14.13
CA ARG A 75 -1.17 -2.05 15.43
C ARG A 75 0.22 -2.00 16.07
N ASP A 76 1.27 -1.81 15.27
CA ASP A 76 2.66 -1.97 15.73
C ASP A 76 3.30 -0.65 16.19
N CYS A 77 2.59 0.48 16.09
CA CYS A 77 3.13 1.81 16.39
C CYS A 77 2.39 2.58 17.51
N GLY A 78 1.51 1.92 18.27
CA GLY A 78 0.84 2.49 19.46
C GLY A 78 -0.03 3.73 19.20
N SER A 79 -0.14 4.16 17.94
CA SER A 79 -0.81 5.38 17.51
C SER A 79 -2.16 5.01 16.91
N LYS A 80 -3.24 5.63 17.37
CA LYS A 80 -4.57 5.41 16.80
C LYS A 80 -4.70 6.14 15.46
N PRO A 81 -5.32 5.53 14.43
CA PRO A 81 -5.60 6.24 13.19
C PRO A 81 -6.49 7.45 13.48
N SER A 82 -6.23 8.57 12.79
CA SER A 82 -7.05 9.78 12.99
C SER A 82 -8.49 9.53 12.54
N THR A 83 -9.46 10.21 13.15
CA THR A 83 -10.88 10.09 12.78
C THR A 83 -11.15 10.48 11.32
N LYS A 84 -10.35 11.40 10.78
CA LYS A 84 -10.41 11.81 9.37
C LYS A 84 -10.10 10.67 8.40
N TRP A 85 -9.28 9.69 8.81
CA TRP A 85 -9.03 8.48 8.03
C TRP A 85 -10.28 7.62 7.86
N LEU A 86 -11.14 7.54 8.89
CA LEU A 86 -12.37 6.77 8.84
C LEU A 86 -13.36 7.36 7.82
N GLU A 87 -13.42 8.69 7.72
CA GLU A 87 -14.29 9.40 6.77
C GLU A 87 -13.83 9.21 5.31
N ILE A 88 -12.53 9.28 5.06
CA ILE A 88 -11.95 9.13 3.71
C ILE A 88 -12.01 7.67 3.25
N SER A 89 -11.59 6.74 4.12
CA SER A 89 -11.62 5.32 3.84
C SER A 89 -13.06 4.79 3.74
N GLY A 90 -13.97 5.26 4.60
CA GLY A 90 -15.38 4.86 4.56
C GLY A 90 -16.08 5.21 3.24
N LYS A 91 -15.79 6.37 2.65
CA LYS A 91 -16.32 6.75 1.33
C LYS A 91 -15.75 5.89 0.21
N THR A 92 -14.47 5.57 0.28
CA THR A 92 -13.80 4.70 -0.70
C THR A 92 -14.33 3.27 -0.59
N GLN A 93 -14.61 2.80 0.62
CA GLN A 93 -15.16 1.47 0.88
C GLN A 93 -16.53 1.30 0.23
N LEU A 94 -17.42 2.29 0.38
CA LEU A 94 -18.74 2.26 -0.24
C LEU A 94 -18.65 2.15 -1.77
N VAL A 95 -17.70 2.85 -2.40
CA VAL A 95 -17.50 2.75 -3.86
C VAL A 95 -16.98 1.37 -4.24
N VAL A 96 -16.01 0.83 -3.51
CA VAL A 96 -15.48 -0.52 -3.74
C VAL A 96 -16.56 -1.59 -3.56
N ASP A 97 -17.41 -1.45 -2.54
CA ASP A 97 -18.53 -2.35 -2.30
C ASP A 97 -19.58 -2.26 -3.42
N ALA A 98 -19.87 -1.05 -3.93
CA ALA A 98 -20.74 -0.86 -5.09
C ALA A 98 -20.21 -1.56 -6.33
N VAL A 99 -18.91 -1.41 -6.58
CA VAL A 99 -18.23 -2.01 -7.75
C VAL A 99 -18.25 -3.53 -7.64
N ASN A 100 -17.89 -4.08 -6.48
CA ASN A 100 -17.94 -5.53 -6.26
C ASN A 100 -19.36 -6.08 -6.45
N LYS A 101 -20.37 -5.40 -5.90
CA LYS A 101 -21.78 -5.76 -6.08
C LYS A 101 -22.24 -5.63 -7.54
N SER A 102 -21.73 -4.66 -8.28
CA SER A 102 -22.01 -4.52 -9.72
C SER A 102 -21.46 -5.70 -10.51
N LEU A 103 -20.23 -6.13 -10.19
CA LEU A 103 -19.59 -7.29 -10.82
C LEU A 103 -20.35 -8.59 -10.54
N GLU A 104 -20.77 -8.81 -9.29
CA GLU A 104 -21.60 -9.97 -8.90
C GLU A 104 -22.94 -10.01 -9.65
N LEU A 105 -23.50 -8.85 -9.99
CA LEU A 105 -24.75 -8.71 -10.74
C LEU A 105 -24.56 -8.72 -12.28
N GLY A 106 -23.35 -8.98 -12.77
CA GLY A 106 -23.03 -9.00 -14.20
C GLY A 106 -22.89 -7.60 -14.82
N CYS A 107 -22.17 -6.71 -14.15
CA CYS A 107 -21.90 -5.32 -14.57
C CYS A 107 -23.16 -4.45 -14.68
N LYS A 108 -24.14 -4.66 -13.80
CA LYS A 108 -25.35 -3.84 -13.73
C LYS A 108 -25.15 -2.64 -12.80
N SER A 109 -25.87 -1.54 -13.04
CA SER A 109 -25.85 -0.37 -12.16
C SER A 109 -26.35 -0.75 -10.75
N VAL A 110 -25.65 -0.28 -9.73
CA VAL A 110 -26.02 -0.49 -8.33
C VAL A 110 -26.30 0.88 -7.70
N CYS A 111 -27.46 1.04 -7.08
CA CYS A 111 -27.70 2.17 -6.18
C CYS A 111 -27.09 1.84 -4.81
N LEU A 112 -26.21 2.74 -4.35
CA LEU A 112 -25.64 2.75 -3.01
C LEU A 112 -26.61 3.34 -2.00
#